data_AF-A0A4R2GHZ5-F1
#
_entry.id   AF-A0A4R2GHZ5-F1
#
_cell.length_a   1.000
_cell.length_b   1.000
_cell.length_c   1.000
_cell.angle_alpha   90.00
_cell.angle_beta   90.00
_cell.angle_gamma   90.00
#
_symmetry.space_group_name_H-M   'P 1'
#
loop_
_entity.id
_entity.type
_entity.pdbx_description
1 polymer ?
#
loop_
_entity_poly.entity_id
_entity_poly.type
_entity_poly.pdbx_seq_one_letter_code
_entity_poly.pdbx_strand_id
1 'polypeptide(L)'
;MKTRALISVLLVFACFFQLEASMLEIDPHTEKTYWRFIKDRLFDGQNDIASKFQKNIYIQLTTDCSDDSVIVNDLIKVLQKLIPDRKIEFLRSTYENPEINIAEEVIFLGINKAPMFSNRDFRSSKNINGNQIFYTGFKGIYQPEIYMQGIHIKLSDSVTFAERKRYIEFAVLRSLCTIKGRPKEASTFFPNAVFNGFDYEPYGTEFSEVDKFLIQKLYSKDFDEKFKRYLIDNYSRRYYRAFLYKDQYNSIKTLISLIITLLVIALFYKTLLFRNYKYKYIGYINIALILGATFVIIHWILQHIASIGVYRLSTNIIISLAFLIVSVLLATILYGAEFLFIRPYSSFNTKTFLKVIFFFIIISIPSFILRFTIPGFSTAMLINFITFGFVVALGRGFLLYIKEVGDSTIRQKDVELLKLEDLKVKAEMQSLNAKINPHFLYNSLNSIAGLAHINPDKTEKMAVALSDLFKYNIDRTSKQYSTIREEVEMASAYLEIEEIRFTDRLNYSIHIDAVTESIEIPRNLILPLVENAVKHGISKIEGVGEIYLSVKKSDGGFLISVKDNGPDFPDGLVSGFGLKCVQDIIQLYYKGKAEFSWQNEPQKMVTIEVNSTI
;
A
#
# COMPACT_ATOMS: atom_id res chain seq x y z
N MET A 1 7.71 -15.83 9.37
CA MET A 1 8.24 -14.77 8.46
C MET A 1 7.86 -13.34 8.86
N LYS A 2 6.62 -13.02 9.26
CA LYS A 2 6.16 -11.62 9.48
C LYS A 2 6.77 -10.88 10.68
N THR A 3 7.04 -11.57 11.80
CA THR A 3 7.73 -10.99 12.97
C THR A 3 9.21 -10.77 12.70
N ARG A 4 9.85 -11.68 11.95
CA ARG A 4 11.27 -11.58 11.60
C ARG A 4 11.57 -10.34 10.75
N ALA A 5 10.74 -9.99 9.77
CA ALA A 5 10.98 -8.79 8.94
C ALA A 5 10.87 -7.48 9.75
N LEU A 6 9.89 -7.35 10.64
CA LEU A 6 9.74 -6.19 11.52
C LEU A 6 10.90 -6.09 12.52
N ILE A 7 11.30 -7.23 13.10
CA ILE A 7 12.43 -7.33 14.02
C ILE A 7 13.76 -7.05 13.31
N SER A 8 13.93 -7.49 12.05
CA SER A 8 15.11 -7.20 11.25
C SER A 8 15.23 -5.72 10.90
N VAL A 9 14.12 -5.05 10.57
CA VAL A 9 14.12 -3.59 10.34
C VAL A 9 14.42 -2.84 11.64
N LEU A 10 13.83 -3.25 12.76
CA LEU A 10 14.09 -2.67 14.09
C LEU A 10 15.52 -2.92 14.59
N LEU A 11 16.11 -4.09 14.30
CA LEU A 11 17.50 -4.45 14.67
C LEU A 11 18.53 -3.73 13.79
N VAL A 12 18.27 -3.57 12.50
CA VAL A 12 19.10 -2.72 11.62
C VAL A 12 19.06 -1.28 12.12
N PHE A 13 17.90 -0.80 12.59
CA PHE A 13 17.76 0.51 13.23
C PHE A 13 18.51 0.61 14.57
N ALA A 14 18.43 -0.41 15.44
CA ALA A 14 19.15 -0.45 16.71
C ALA A 14 20.68 -0.41 16.49
N CYS A 15 21.18 -1.17 15.50
CA CYS A 15 22.60 -1.16 15.12
C CYS A 15 23.04 0.19 14.53
N PHE A 16 22.16 0.88 13.79
CA PHE A 16 22.45 2.21 13.23
C PHE A 16 22.54 3.30 14.31
N PHE A 17 21.77 3.18 15.40
CA PHE A 17 21.80 4.11 16.53
C PHE A 17 22.96 3.85 17.51
N GLN A 18 23.44 2.60 17.59
CA GLN A 18 24.52 2.22 18.52
C GLN A 18 25.92 2.69 18.05
N LEU A 19 26.04 3.15 16.80
CA LEU A 19 27.32 3.49 16.15
C LEU A 19 27.80 4.95 16.36
N GLU A 20 27.03 5.83 17.00
CA GLU A 20 27.39 7.27 17.14
C GLU A 20 27.40 7.79 18.59
N ALA A 21 27.30 6.90 19.60
CA ALA A 21 27.32 7.32 21.02
C ALA A 21 28.70 7.81 21.51
N SER A 22 29.73 7.76 20.68
CA SER A 22 31.05 8.30 20.98
C SER A 22 31.43 9.30 19.90
N MET A 23 31.22 10.60 20.13
CA MET A 23 32.13 11.67 19.71
C MET A 23 31.68 13.04 20.27
N LEU A 24 32.62 13.63 21.01
CA LEU A 24 32.83 15.04 21.36
C LEU A 24 32.23 15.57 22.67
N GLU A 25 33.14 15.66 23.66
CA GLU A 25 33.09 16.38 24.95
C GLU A 25 33.17 17.91 24.78
N ILE A 26 32.30 18.51 23.97
CA ILE A 26 32.12 19.98 23.95
C ILE A 26 30.64 20.23 24.17
N ASP A 27 30.28 21.05 25.16
CA ASP A 27 28.89 21.42 25.44
C ASP A 27 28.21 21.91 24.15
N PRO A 28 27.31 21.10 23.56
CA PRO A 28 26.74 21.38 22.24
C PRO A 28 25.87 22.64 22.24
N HIS A 29 25.51 23.18 23.40
CA HIS A 29 24.61 24.33 23.52
C HIS A 29 25.32 25.65 23.19
N THR A 30 26.58 25.81 23.60
CA THR A 30 27.34 27.07 23.46
C THR A 30 27.86 27.23 22.04
N GLU A 31 28.39 26.16 21.44
CA GLU A 31 28.91 26.17 20.06
C GLU A 31 27.78 26.22 19.01
N LYS A 32 26.65 25.52 19.23
CA LYS A 32 25.47 25.63 18.34
C LYS A 32 24.90 27.03 18.29
N THR A 33 24.95 27.76 19.40
CA THR A 33 24.44 29.13 19.45
C THR A 33 25.32 30.05 18.61
N TYR A 34 26.64 29.91 18.72
CA TYR A 34 27.62 30.64 17.92
C TYR A 34 27.47 30.36 16.41
N TRP A 35 27.32 29.10 16.02
CA TRP A 35 27.22 28.74 14.61
C TRP A 35 25.84 28.90 14.01
N ARG A 36 24.74 28.77 14.78
CA ARG A 36 23.42 29.25 14.32
C ARG A 36 23.44 30.75 14.10
N PHE A 37 24.07 31.49 15.00
CA PHE A 37 24.25 32.92 14.86
C PHE A 37 25.04 33.26 13.59
N ILE A 38 26.17 32.60 13.32
CA ILE A 38 26.92 32.78 12.07
C ILE A 38 26.12 32.32 10.84
N LYS A 39 25.40 31.19 10.93
CA LYS A 39 24.59 30.58 9.86
C LYS A 39 23.38 31.44 9.45
N ASP A 40 22.59 31.90 10.42
CA ASP A 40 21.37 32.70 10.19
C ASP A 40 21.71 34.11 9.69
N ARG A 41 22.93 34.58 9.96
CA ARG A 41 23.42 35.88 9.51
C ARG A 41 24.09 35.78 8.14
N LEU A 42 25.04 34.87 7.97
CA LEU A 42 25.92 34.88 6.82
C LEU A 42 25.42 34.03 5.64
N PHE A 43 24.70 32.92 5.85
CA PHE A 43 24.55 31.92 4.78
C PHE A 43 23.30 31.00 4.83
N ASP A 44 22.08 31.47 5.17
CA ASP A 44 20.89 30.58 5.09
C ASP A 44 20.46 30.22 3.63
N GLY A 45 21.15 30.73 2.61
CA GLY A 45 20.96 30.32 1.19
C GLY A 45 19.54 30.49 0.63
N GLN A 46 18.61 30.98 1.43
CA GLN A 46 17.21 31.24 1.11
C GLN A 46 16.80 32.66 1.50
N ASN A 47 17.71 33.44 2.07
CA ASN A 47 17.61 34.88 2.20
C ASN A 47 19.02 35.49 2.14
N ASP A 48 19.20 36.53 1.33
CA ASP A 48 20.38 37.40 1.21
C ASP A 48 20.64 38.19 2.52
N ILE A 49 20.79 37.53 3.67
CA ILE A 49 20.75 38.26 4.94
C ILE A 49 22.06 39.02 5.15
N ALA A 50 23.27 38.42 5.21
CA ALA A 50 24.50 39.20 5.21
C ALA A 50 24.98 39.49 3.78
N SER A 51 24.63 40.65 3.24
CA SER A 51 25.26 41.13 2.01
C SER A 51 26.65 41.71 2.32
N LYS A 52 27.67 41.22 1.59
CA LYS A 52 28.98 41.86 1.47
C LYS A 52 29.10 42.53 0.10
N PHE A 53 29.87 43.62 0.03
CA PHE A 53 30.18 44.30 -1.21
C PHE A 53 31.05 43.40 -2.12
N GLN A 54 30.59 43.21 -3.35
CA GLN A 54 31.22 42.35 -4.36
C GLN A 54 32.13 43.11 -5.33
N LYS A 55 32.17 44.44 -5.27
CA LYS A 55 32.92 45.32 -6.17
C LYS A 55 33.71 46.38 -5.37
N ASN A 56 34.36 47.30 -6.08
CA ASN A 56 34.97 48.47 -5.46
C ASN A 56 33.91 49.32 -4.75
N ILE A 57 34.30 49.92 -3.63
CA ILE A 57 33.38 50.62 -2.73
C ILE A 57 33.67 52.12 -2.81
N TYR A 58 32.66 52.92 -3.13
CA TYR A 58 32.80 54.36 -3.18
C TYR A 58 31.95 55.01 -2.09
N ILE A 59 32.50 56.02 -1.43
CA ILE A 59 31.78 56.77 -0.40
C ILE A 59 31.48 58.17 -0.91
N GLN A 60 30.20 58.49 -1.05
CA GLN A 60 29.75 59.85 -1.37
C GLN A 60 29.22 60.51 -0.11
N LEU A 61 29.84 61.61 0.31
CA LEU A 61 29.45 62.37 1.49
C LEU A 61 28.66 63.63 1.12
N THR A 62 27.52 63.81 1.77
CA THR A 62 26.74 65.05 1.74
C THR A 62 26.58 65.58 3.17
N THR A 63 27.21 66.71 3.48
CA THR A 63 27.24 67.29 4.82
C THR A 63 27.24 68.83 4.77
N ASP A 64 26.86 69.46 5.88
CA ASP A 64 27.02 70.90 6.13
C ASP A 64 28.28 71.26 6.92
N CYS A 65 29.07 70.27 7.35
CA CYS A 65 30.25 70.47 8.20
C CYS A 65 31.53 70.01 7.48
N SER A 66 32.52 70.91 7.37
CA SER A 66 33.81 70.61 6.74
C SER A 66 34.58 69.49 7.46
N ASP A 67 34.41 69.39 8.77
CA ASP A 67 35.10 68.40 9.63
C ASP A 67 34.70 66.96 9.31
N ASP A 68 33.46 66.74 8.84
CA ASP A 68 32.98 65.42 8.43
C ASP A 68 33.76 64.87 7.23
N SER A 69 34.22 65.74 6.33
CA SER A 69 35.04 65.32 5.18
C SER A 69 36.40 64.81 5.61
N VAL A 70 36.99 65.40 6.66
CA VAL A 70 38.25 64.94 7.25
C VAL A 70 38.07 63.58 7.90
N ILE A 71 36.99 63.41 8.67
CA ILE A 71 36.63 62.15 9.32
C ILE A 71 36.47 61.03 8.28
N VAL A 72 35.69 61.27 7.21
CA VAL A 72 35.45 60.26 6.16
C VAL A 72 36.72 59.92 5.40
N ASN A 73 37.58 60.90 5.12
CA ASN A 73 38.85 60.64 4.44
C ASN A 73 39.79 59.77 5.28
N ASP A 74 39.85 60.01 6.59
CA ASP A 74 40.63 59.16 7.50
C ASP A 74 40.03 57.76 7.63
N LEU A 75 38.71 57.65 7.67
CA LEU A 75 38.01 56.37 7.66
C LEU A 75 38.30 55.58 6.38
N ILE A 76 38.30 56.20 5.21
CA ILE A 76 38.64 55.52 3.93
C ILE A 76 40.03 54.88 4.02
N LYS A 77 41.03 55.58 4.58
CA LYS A 77 42.38 54.99 4.77
C LYS A 77 42.35 53.78 5.71
N VAL A 78 41.54 53.83 6.76
CA VAL A 78 41.35 52.71 7.70
C VAL A 78 40.68 51.52 6.99
N LEU A 79 39.62 51.77 6.23
CA LEU A 79 38.90 50.75 5.47
C LEU A 79 39.78 50.12 4.38
N GLN A 80 40.60 50.92 3.68
CA GLN A 80 41.51 50.44 2.65
C GLN A 80 42.58 49.50 3.21
N LYS A 81 43.01 49.71 4.48
CA LYS A 81 43.90 48.78 5.19
C LYS A 81 43.18 47.50 5.63
N LEU A 82 41.91 47.62 6.04
CA LEU A 82 41.07 46.49 6.44
C LEU A 82 40.69 45.57 5.28
N ILE A 83 40.43 46.16 4.10
CA ILE A 83 39.96 45.48 2.89
C ILE A 83 40.91 45.81 1.73
N PRO A 84 42.14 45.23 1.72
CA PRO A 84 43.15 45.57 0.71
C PRO A 84 42.77 45.09 -0.70
N ASP A 85 41.91 44.07 -0.80
CA ASP A 85 41.49 43.46 -2.07
C ASP A 85 40.43 44.28 -2.84
N ARG A 86 39.95 45.41 -2.27
CA ARG A 86 38.95 46.28 -2.88
C ARG A 86 39.47 47.72 -2.90
N LYS A 87 39.20 48.45 -3.98
CA LYS A 87 39.45 49.89 -4.04
C LYS A 87 38.37 50.62 -3.25
N ILE A 88 38.77 51.48 -2.31
CA ILE A 88 37.87 52.31 -1.51
C ILE A 88 38.23 53.78 -1.68
N GLU A 89 37.32 54.57 -2.26
CA GLU A 89 37.59 55.97 -2.61
C GLU A 89 36.42 56.91 -2.33
N PHE A 90 36.76 58.20 -2.22
CA PHE A 90 35.78 59.27 -2.08
C PHE A 90 35.19 59.64 -3.43
N LEU A 91 33.86 59.73 -3.49
CA LEU A 91 33.11 60.13 -4.69
C LEU A 91 32.56 61.55 -4.52
N ARG A 92 33.06 62.51 -5.32
CA ARG A 92 32.65 63.93 -5.24
C ARG A 92 31.23 64.18 -5.74
N SER A 93 30.78 63.50 -6.80
CA SER A 93 29.40 63.53 -7.29
C SER A 93 29.18 62.38 -8.28
N THR A 94 28.05 61.71 -8.18
CA THR A 94 27.62 60.67 -9.16
C THR A 94 27.33 61.23 -10.55
N TYR A 95 27.12 62.55 -10.68
CA TYR A 95 26.78 63.19 -11.96
C TYR A 95 27.98 63.77 -12.72
N GLU A 96 29.11 64.03 -12.05
CA GLU A 96 30.26 64.71 -12.66
C GLU A 96 31.34 63.75 -13.17
N ASN A 97 31.26 62.45 -12.87
CA ASN A 97 32.29 61.49 -13.22
C ASN A 97 31.74 60.29 -14.03
N PRO A 98 31.65 60.41 -15.37
CA PRO A 98 31.10 59.36 -16.23
C PRO A 98 31.98 58.09 -16.32
N GLU A 99 33.20 58.11 -15.76
CA GLU A 99 34.09 56.95 -15.70
C GLU A 99 33.72 55.94 -14.59
N ILE A 100 32.79 56.28 -13.69
CA ILE A 100 32.23 55.33 -12.71
C ILE A 100 31.25 54.43 -13.45
N ASN A 101 31.85 53.48 -14.13
CA ASN A 101 31.28 52.61 -15.14
C ASN A 101 30.36 51.58 -14.47
N ILE A 102 29.07 51.88 -14.35
CA ILE A 102 27.84 51.01 -14.32
C ILE A 102 27.86 49.75 -13.41
N ALA A 103 28.91 49.48 -12.66
CA ALA A 103 29.17 48.19 -12.04
C ALA A 103 29.89 48.32 -10.70
N GLU A 104 29.78 49.43 -9.98
CA GLU A 104 30.43 49.65 -8.68
C GLU A 104 29.39 49.80 -7.55
N GLU A 105 29.84 49.72 -6.30
CA GLU A 105 28.96 49.76 -5.13
C GLU A 105 29.19 51.06 -4.35
N VAL A 106 28.11 51.80 -4.08
CA VAL A 106 28.21 53.16 -3.53
C VAL A 106 27.52 53.25 -2.17
N ILE A 107 28.25 53.79 -1.19
CA ILE A 107 27.74 54.20 0.13
C ILE A 107 27.47 55.70 0.09
N PHE A 108 26.20 56.08 0.08
CA PHE A 108 25.77 57.47 0.22
C PHE A 108 25.65 57.81 1.71
N LEU A 109 26.51 58.70 2.19
CA LEU A 109 26.53 59.14 3.59
C LEU A 109 26.03 60.59 3.67
N GLY A 110 24.80 60.78 4.14
CA GLY A 110 24.22 62.10 4.42
C GLY A 110 24.28 62.44 5.91
N ILE A 111 24.91 63.55 6.28
CA ILE A 111 25.02 63.99 7.68
C ILE A 111 24.31 65.34 7.84
N ASN A 112 23.32 65.42 8.72
CA ASN A 112 22.45 66.58 8.95
C ASN A 112 21.75 67.15 7.71
N LYS A 113 21.80 66.42 6.59
CA LYS A 113 21.11 66.74 5.34
C LYS A 113 19.83 65.94 5.20
N ALA A 114 18.87 66.52 4.48
CA ALA A 114 17.66 65.80 4.09
C ALA A 114 18.05 64.53 3.31
N PRO A 115 17.36 63.42 3.57
CA PRO A 115 17.66 62.19 2.86
C PRO A 115 17.41 62.36 1.36
N MET A 116 18.30 61.81 0.54
CA MET A 116 18.15 61.82 -0.92
C MET A 116 16.93 61.01 -1.40
N PHE A 117 16.32 60.21 -0.52
CA PHE A 117 15.26 59.25 -0.83
C PHE A 117 14.04 59.46 0.09
N SER A 118 12.86 59.03 -0.36
CA SER A 118 11.58 59.31 0.31
C SER A 118 11.45 58.60 1.65
N ASN A 119 10.63 59.13 2.59
CA ASN A 119 10.41 58.52 3.91
C ASN A 119 9.84 57.08 3.88
N ARG A 120 9.33 56.59 2.74
CA ARG A 120 8.83 55.22 2.59
C ARG A 120 9.94 54.19 2.34
N ASP A 121 11.17 54.65 2.11
CA ASP A 121 12.33 53.85 1.73
C ASP A 121 13.26 53.53 2.93
N PHE A 122 12.90 53.92 4.14
CA PHE A 122 13.71 53.61 5.33
C PHE A 122 13.47 52.19 5.82
N ARG A 123 14.53 51.38 5.82
CA ARG A 123 14.47 50.00 6.35
C ARG A 123 14.48 49.97 7.89
N SER A 124 15.01 51.01 8.53
CA SER A 124 14.99 51.20 9.99
C SER A 124 15.35 52.64 10.38
N SER A 125 14.73 53.18 11.42
CA SER A 125 15.12 54.44 12.08
C SER A 125 15.27 54.22 13.58
N LYS A 126 16.27 54.86 14.21
CA LYS A 126 16.46 54.78 15.66
C LYS A 126 16.94 56.10 16.23
N ASN A 127 16.36 56.51 17.36
CA ASN A 127 16.67 57.75 18.06
C ASN A 127 17.49 57.44 19.32
N ILE A 128 18.65 58.08 19.47
CA ILE A 128 19.59 57.89 20.57
C ILE A 128 20.06 59.26 21.04
N ASN A 129 19.74 59.65 22.28
CA ASN A 129 20.14 60.94 22.88
C ASN A 129 19.82 62.17 22.01
N GLY A 130 18.75 62.10 21.19
CA GLY A 130 18.37 63.17 20.24
C GLY A 130 18.98 63.05 18.84
N ASN A 131 19.92 62.14 18.63
CA ASN A 131 20.56 61.83 17.35
C ASN A 131 19.85 60.66 16.66
N GLN A 132 19.74 60.65 15.33
CA GLN A 132 19.04 59.61 14.58
C GLN A 132 19.90 59.06 13.44
N ILE A 133 19.96 57.73 13.31
CA ILE A 133 20.59 57.07 12.15
C ILE A 133 19.53 56.31 11.37
N PHE A 134 19.56 56.47 10.06
CA PHE A 134 18.68 55.81 9.12
C PHE A 134 19.49 55.05 8.08
N TYR A 135 19.14 53.79 7.85
CA TYR A 135 19.74 52.95 6.81
C TYR A 135 18.72 52.73 5.68
N THR A 136 19.17 52.96 4.45
CA THR A 136 18.42 52.73 3.21
C THR A 136 19.24 51.81 2.30
N GLY A 137 18.59 50.88 1.61
CA GLY A 137 19.30 49.94 0.73
C GLY A 137 18.43 49.59 -0.47
N PHE A 138 18.89 49.94 -1.67
CA PHE A 138 18.12 49.84 -2.90
C PHE A 138 19.00 49.51 -4.10
N LYS A 139 18.41 48.82 -5.08
CA LYS A 139 18.98 48.64 -6.41
C LYS A 139 18.57 49.89 -7.21
N GLY A 140 19.52 50.60 -7.83
CA GLY A 140 19.25 51.89 -8.46
C GLY A 140 18.08 51.83 -9.45
N ILE A 141 17.11 52.73 -9.33
CA ILE A 141 15.87 52.72 -10.14
C ILE A 141 16.17 52.94 -11.63
N TYR A 142 17.15 53.79 -11.93
CA TYR A 142 17.57 54.13 -13.31
C TYR A 142 18.79 53.33 -13.78
N GLN A 143 19.50 52.67 -12.86
CA GLN A 143 20.68 51.84 -13.13
C GLN A 143 20.61 50.59 -12.27
N PRO A 144 19.85 49.57 -12.69
CA PRO A 144 19.63 48.36 -11.90
C PRO A 144 20.92 47.57 -11.64
N GLU A 145 22.03 47.85 -12.32
CA GLU A 145 23.31 47.18 -12.10
C GLU A 145 24.13 47.77 -10.94
N ILE A 146 23.71 48.92 -10.39
CA ILE A 146 24.35 49.59 -9.26
C ILE A 146 23.58 49.28 -7.97
N TYR A 147 24.30 48.72 -7.00
CA TYR A 147 23.80 48.55 -5.64
C TYR A 147 24.17 49.78 -4.81
N MET A 148 23.15 50.46 -4.29
CA MET A 148 23.32 51.68 -3.51
C MET A 148 22.88 51.45 -2.07
N GLN A 149 23.72 51.85 -1.14
CA GLN A 149 23.38 51.88 0.27
C GLN A 149 23.43 53.31 0.78
N GLY A 150 22.30 53.83 1.26
CA GLY A 150 22.23 55.13 1.90
C GLY A 150 22.29 55.02 3.42
N ILE A 151 23.06 55.92 4.01
CA ILE A 151 23.23 56.11 5.45
C ILE A 151 22.92 57.57 5.70
N HIS A 152 21.86 57.85 6.47
CA HIS A 152 21.55 59.21 6.89
C HIS A 152 21.72 59.34 8.39
N ILE A 153 22.56 60.26 8.82
CA ILE A 153 22.87 60.52 10.22
C ILE A 153 22.40 61.93 10.56
N LYS A 154 21.52 62.06 11.53
CA LYS A 154 21.10 63.32 12.14
C LYS A 154 21.76 63.44 13.51
N LEU A 155 22.72 64.33 13.63
CA LEU A 155 23.45 64.65 14.86
C LEU A 155 22.95 65.99 15.42
N SER A 156 22.80 66.05 16.73
CA SER A 156 22.60 67.27 17.51
C SER A 156 23.81 68.21 17.36
N ASP A 157 23.56 69.50 17.42
CA ASP A 157 24.60 70.55 17.35
C ASP A 157 25.55 70.51 18.57
N SER A 158 25.18 69.78 19.63
CA SER A 158 25.95 69.62 20.87
C SER A 158 26.98 68.48 20.86
N VAL A 159 27.12 67.73 19.77
CA VAL A 159 27.99 66.55 19.69
C VAL A 159 29.44 66.95 19.44
N THR A 160 30.38 66.42 20.23
CA THR A 160 31.82 66.72 20.06
C THR A 160 32.39 66.10 18.79
N PHE A 161 33.53 66.61 18.29
CA PHE A 161 34.22 66.04 17.12
C PHE A 161 34.55 64.55 17.30
N ALA A 162 34.98 64.13 18.50
CA ALA A 162 35.31 62.74 18.79
C ALA A 162 34.07 61.81 18.75
N GLU A 163 32.94 62.27 19.28
CA GLU A 163 31.68 61.52 19.22
C GLU A 163 31.12 61.47 17.79
N ARG A 164 31.18 62.59 17.07
CA ARG A 164 30.82 62.69 15.65
C ARG A 164 31.61 61.71 14.80
N LYS A 165 32.93 61.63 15.01
CA LYS A 165 33.81 60.63 14.38
C LYS A 165 33.32 59.20 14.65
N ARG A 166 33.09 58.85 15.92
CA ARG A 166 32.61 57.51 16.31
C ARG A 166 31.28 57.14 15.64
N TYR A 167 30.33 58.06 15.54
CA TYR A 167 29.05 57.81 14.87
C TYR A 167 29.21 57.50 13.39
N ILE A 168 30.06 58.26 12.70
CA ILE A 168 30.32 58.09 11.27
C ILE A 168 31.05 56.77 11.00
N GLU A 169 32.13 56.50 11.75
CA GLU A 169 32.92 55.27 11.61
C GLU A 169 32.05 54.03 11.85
N PHE A 170 31.25 54.05 12.91
CA PHE A 170 30.35 52.95 13.23
C PHE A 170 29.33 52.68 12.12
N ALA A 171 28.65 53.73 11.64
CA ALA A 171 27.60 53.58 10.63
C ALA A 171 28.13 53.02 9.31
N VAL A 172 29.32 53.47 8.89
CA VAL A 172 29.98 52.99 7.67
C VAL A 172 30.57 51.60 7.84
N LEU A 173 31.22 51.27 8.96
CA LEU A 173 31.73 49.91 9.18
C LEU A 173 30.61 48.87 9.19
N ARG A 174 29.47 49.22 9.79
CA ARG A 174 28.28 48.36 9.78
C ARG A 174 27.70 48.21 8.36
N SER A 175 27.83 49.22 7.50
CA SER A 175 27.34 49.11 6.12
C SER A 175 28.11 48.09 5.30
N LEU A 176 29.38 47.83 5.62
CA LEU A 176 30.20 46.79 4.98
C LEU A 176 29.66 45.37 5.20
N CYS A 177 28.76 45.18 6.18
CA CYS A 177 28.10 43.93 6.47
C CYS A 177 26.62 44.19 6.80
N THR A 178 25.75 44.25 5.80
CA THR A 178 24.33 44.53 6.02
C THR A 178 23.51 43.28 6.25
N ILE A 179 22.57 43.32 7.20
CA ILE A 179 21.62 42.25 7.50
C ILE A 179 20.26 42.57 6.86
N LYS A 180 19.84 41.88 5.80
CA LYS A 180 18.49 42.07 5.24
C LYS A 180 17.43 41.37 6.09
N GLY A 181 16.61 42.16 6.80
CA GLY A 181 15.39 41.68 7.49
C GLY A 181 15.51 41.56 9.01
N ARG A 182 14.37 41.34 9.70
CA ARG A 182 14.29 41.08 11.15
C ARG A 182 14.46 39.58 11.43
N PRO A 183 15.41 39.14 12.28
CA PRO A 183 15.48 37.74 12.69
C PRO A 183 14.24 37.37 13.50
N LYS A 184 13.60 36.24 13.16
CA LYS A 184 12.36 35.77 13.80
C LYS A 184 12.57 35.13 15.18
N GLU A 185 13.80 34.77 15.55
CA GLU A 185 14.13 34.13 16.83
C GLU A 185 15.04 35.04 17.66
N ALA A 186 14.44 35.75 18.62
CA ALA A 186 15.06 36.85 19.37
C ALA A 186 15.67 36.40 20.72
N SER A 187 16.41 35.28 20.81
CA SER A 187 16.79 34.74 22.13
C SER A 187 18.28 34.54 22.43
N THR A 188 19.21 34.85 21.53
CA THR A 188 20.65 34.83 21.91
C THR A 188 21.37 36.08 21.41
N PHE A 189 21.68 36.95 22.36
CA PHE A 189 22.18 38.31 22.17
C PHE A 189 23.68 38.37 22.47
N PHE A 190 24.46 38.97 21.58
CA PHE A 190 25.81 39.44 21.91
C PHE A 190 25.79 40.96 21.91
N PRO A 191 25.93 41.65 23.04
CA PRO A 191 26.18 43.08 23.03
C PRO A 191 27.46 43.34 22.21
N ASN A 192 27.40 44.27 21.26
CA ASN A 192 28.58 44.89 20.59
C ASN A 192 29.16 44.19 19.34
N ALA A 193 28.60 43.09 18.84
CA ALA A 193 29.14 42.46 17.62
C ALA A 193 28.79 43.23 16.32
N VAL A 194 29.76 43.37 15.39
CA VAL A 194 29.53 44.01 14.07
C VAL A 194 28.42 43.34 13.26
N PHE A 195 28.22 42.04 13.45
CA PHE A 195 27.18 41.30 12.77
C PHE A 195 25.83 41.41 13.46
N ASN A 196 25.52 42.40 14.30
CA ASN A 196 24.22 42.54 14.98
C ASN A 196 23.08 43.11 14.12
N GLY A 197 21.84 42.77 14.48
CA GLY A 197 20.63 43.19 13.76
C GLY A 197 20.33 44.64 14.09
N PHE A 198 19.65 45.37 13.19
CA PHE A 198 19.36 46.81 13.33
C PHE A 198 18.71 47.21 14.67
N ASP A 199 18.00 46.28 15.31
CA ASP A 199 17.31 46.54 16.57
C ASP A 199 18.24 46.57 17.80
N TYR A 200 19.47 46.06 17.71
CA TYR A 200 20.42 45.97 18.83
C TYR A 200 21.77 46.61 18.47
N GLU A 201 21.99 47.82 18.98
CA GLU A 201 23.24 48.58 18.85
C GLU A 201 23.64 49.15 20.21
N PRO A 202 24.87 48.87 20.70
CA PRO A 202 25.47 49.54 21.84
C PRO A 202 26.32 50.68 21.30
N TYR A 203 25.71 51.86 21.17
CA TYR A 203 26.42 53.05 20.73
C TYR A 203 27.54 53.41 21.71
N GLY A 204 28.68 53.88 21.17
CA GLY A 204 29.86 54.26 21.95
C GLY A 204 30.97 53.21 22.02
N THR A 205 30.82 52.06 21.36
CA THR A 205 31.87 51.05 21.29
C THR A 205 32.80 51.32 20.10
N GLU A 206 34.10 51.44 20.39
CA GLU A 206 35.13 51.39 19.34
C GLU A 206 35.11 50.01 18.69
N PHE A 207 35.36 49.98 17.39
CA PHE A 207 35.39 48.73 16.65
C PHE A 207 36.48 47.83 17.22
N SER A 208 36.10 46.65 17.74
CA SER A 208 37.06 45.77 18.39
C SER A 208 38.04 45.19 17.38
N GLU A 209 39.23 44.80 17.83
CA GLU A 209 40.18 44.08 16.97
C GLU A 209 39.58 42.78 16.41
N VAL A 210 38.62 42.18 17.13
CA VAL A 210 37.86 41.01 16.66
C VAL A 210 36.96 41.37 15.48
N ASP A 211 36.25 42.48 15.55
CA ASP A 211 35.38 42.91 14.44
C ASP A 211 36.21 43.27 13.19
N LYS A 212 37.37 43.91 13.37
CA LYS A 212 38.36 44.19 12.30
C LYS A 212 38.82 42.91 11.62
N PHE A 213 39.24 41.95 12.42
CA PHE A 213 39.68 40.65 11.93
C PHE A 213 38.57 39.93 11.16
N LEU A 214 37.34 39.95 11.66
CA LEU A 214 36.21 39.28 11.01
C LEU A 214 35.84 39.92 9.67
N ILE A 215 35.80 41.25 9.57
CA ILE A 215 35.60 41.94 8.29
C ILE A 215 36.74 41.61 7.32
N GLN A 216 37.99 41.69 7.77
CA GLN A 216 39.15 41.39 6.93
C GLN A 216 39.08 39.96 6.38
N LYS A 217 38.68 38.99 7.20
CA LYS A 217 38.48 37.60 6.76
C LYS A 217 37.31 37.46 5.81
N LEU A 218 36.18 38.11 6.05
CA LEU A 218 35.00 38.02 5.17
C LEU A 218 35.29 38.47 3.73
N TYR A 219 36.18 39.46 3.57
CA TYR A 219 36.57 40.03 2.28
C TYR A 219 37.82 39.40 1.66
N SER A 220 38.47 38.42 2.32
CA SER A 220 39.66 37.77 1.75
C SER A 220 39.30 36.83 0.58
N LYS A 221 40.18 36.75 -0.43
CA LYS A 221 39.97 35.91 -1.62
C LYS A 221 39.80 34.41 -1.33
N ASP A 222 40.37 33.94 -0.23
CA ASP A 222 40.40 32.54 0.20
C ASP A 222 39.35 32.18 1.26
N PHE A 223 38.50 33.13 1.66
CA PHE A 223 37.53 32.94 2.73
C PHE A 223 36.60 31.76 2.45
N ASP A 224 35.99 31.72 1.27
CA ASP A 224 35.01 30.69 0.91
C ASP A 224 35.65 29.29 0.93
N GLU A 225 36.90 29.17 0.47
CA GLU A 225 37.63 27.91 0.46
C GLU A 225 38.03 27.46 1.87
N LYS A 226 38.60 28.36 2.68
CA LYS A 226 38.99 28.08 4.06
C LYS A 226 37.79 27.75 4.93
N PHE A 227 36.68 28.46 4.74
CA PHE A 227 35.44 28.21 5.45
C PHE A 227 34.85 26.85 5.06
N LYS A 228 34.84 26.51 3.77
CA LYS A 228 34.44 25.18 3.31
C LYS A 228 35.29 24.07 3.93
N ARG A 229 36.63 24.23 3.96
CA ARG A 229 37.54 23.27 4.60
C ARG A 229 37.26 23.14 6.10
N TYR A 230 37.12 24.26 6.80
CA TYR A 230 36.74 24.27 8.22
C TYR A 230 35.45 23.49 8.48
N LEU A 231 34.42 23.67 7.64
CA LEU A 231 33.16 22.92 7.77
C LEU A 231 33.33 21.41 7.53
N ILE A 232 34.23 21.01 6.62
CA ILE A 232 34.53 19.61 6.32
C ILE A 232 35.32 18.95 7.45
N ASP A 233 36.28 19.68 8.02
CA ASP A 233 37.22 19.14 9.01
C ASP A 233 36.59 19.04 10.40
N ASN A 234 35.67 19.95 10.75
CA ASN A 234 35.12 20.06 12.10
C ASN A 234 33.67 19.56 12.22
N TYR A 235 32.95 19.35 11.12
CA TYR A 235 31.56 18.87 11.16
C TYR A 235 31.31 17.64 10.30
N SER A 236 30.28 16.88 10.65
CA SER A 236 29.91 15.67 9.92
C SER A 236 29.61 15.96 8.45
N ARG A 237 29.84 14.97 7.57
CA ARG A 237 29.54 15.08 6.14
C ARG A 237 28.10 15.49 5.84
N ARG A 238 27.17 15.15 6.74
CA ARG A 238 25.76 15.53 6.65
C ARG A 238 25.57 17.01 6.92
N TYR A 239 26.24 17.54 7.94
CA TYR A 239 26.16 18.93 8.37
C TYR A 239 26.62 19.88 7.26
N TYR A 240 27.85 19.72 6.76
CA TYR A 240 28.36 20.67 5.75
C TYR A 240 27.60 20.55 4.42
N ARG A 241 27.11 19.36 4.04
CA ARG A 241 26.33 19.19 2.79
C ARG A 241 24.94 19.83 2.89
N ALA A 242 24.25 19.63 4.01
CA ALA A 242 23.00 20.31 4.27
C ALA A 242 23.19 21.84 4.34
N PHE A 243 24.36 22.28 4.81
CA PHE A 243 24.75 23.69 4.93
C PHE A 243 25.09 24.33 3.57
N LEU A 244 25.95 23.72 2.75
CA LEU A 244 26.43 24.30 1.49
C LEU A 244 25.51 24.02 0.29
N TYR A 245 24.77 22.90 0.30
CA TYR A 245 23.98 22.42 -0.85
C TYR A 245 22.51 22.20 -0.48
N LYS A 246 21.89 23.18 0.17
CA LYS A 246 20.54 23.10 0.76
C LYS A 246 19.45 22.59 -0.20
N ASP A 247 19.41 23.10 -1.43
CA ASP A 247 18.38 22.70 -2.41
C ASP A 247 18.58 21.27 -2.90
N GLN A 248 19.81 20.89 -3.28
CA GLN A 248 20.15 19.52 -3.64
C GLN A 248 19.88 18.55 -2.49
N TYR A 249 20.18 18.97 -1.26
CA TYR A 249 19.93 18.20 -0.04
C TYR A 249 18.42 17.97 0.17
N ASN A 250 17.59 19.00 -0.01
CA ASN A 250 16.13 18.91 0.10
C ASN A 250 15.53 18.02 -1.00
N SER A 251 16.03 18.09 -2.23
CA SER A 251 15.60 17.21 -3.32
C SER A 251 15.94 15.75 -3.04
N ILE A 252 17.16 15.46 -2.59
CA ILE A 252 17.58 14.10 -2.22
C ILE A 252 16.75 13.57 -1.05
N LYS A 253 16.52 14.39 -0.02
CA LYS A 253 15.66 14.05 1.12
C LYS A 253 14.25 13.64 0.66
N THR A 254 13.67 14.41 -0.25
CA THR A 254 12.33 14.14 -0.78
C THR A 254 12.30 12.84 -1.58
N LEU A 255 13.32 12.60 -2.41
CA LEU A 255 13.46 11.37 -3.19
C LEU A 255 13.59 10.12 -2.30
N ILE A 256 14.44 10.16 -1.28
CA ILE A 256 14.63 9.06 -0.32
C ILE A 256 13.30 8.75 0.40
N SER A 257 12.59 9.79 0.85
CA SER A 257 11.28 9.64 1.48
C SER A 257 10.26 8.96 0.58
N LEU A 258 10.23 9.35 -0.70
CA LEU A 258 9.32 8.75 -1.69
C LEU A 258 9.62 7.27 -1.90
N ILE A 259 10.89 6.91 -2.09
CA ILE A 259 11.32 5.52 -2.30
C ILE A 259 10.93 4.65 -1.10
N ILE A 260 11.23 5.10 0.13
CA ILE A 260 10.89 4.34 1.35
C ILE A 260 9.38 4.17 1.47
N THR A 261 8.60 5.21 1.18
CA THR A 261 7.13 5.14 1.21
C THR A 261 6.60 4.10 0.24
N LEU A 262 7.09 4.10 -1.00
CA LEU A 262 6.70 3.12 -2.02
C LEU A 262 7.08 1.69 -1.62
N LEU A 263 8.28 1.50 -1.05
CA LEU A 263 8.78 0.20 -0.62
C LEU A 263 7.93 -0.37 0.53
N VAL A 264 7.53 0.47 1.49
CA VAL A 264 6.65 0.05 2.58
C VAL A 264 5.25 -0.27 2.05
N ILE A 265 4.68 0.55 1.16
CA ILE A 265 3.39 0.23 0.51
C ILE A 265 3.47 -1.13 -0.21
N ALA A 266 4.53 -1.38 -0.97
CA ALA A 266 4.73 -2.64 -1.68
C ALA A 266 4.87 -3.84 -0.73
N LEU A 267 5.66 -3.73 0.34
CA LEU A 267 5.86 -4.80 1.33
C LEU A 267 4.56 -5.17 2.05
N PHE A 268 3.72 -4.18 2.36
CA PHE A 268 2.48 -4.40 3.09
C PHE A 268 1.26 -4.60 2.19
N TYR A 269 1.38 -4.39 0.87
CA TYR A 269 0.31 -4.50 -0.13
C TYR A 269 -0.54 -5.77 0.02
N LYS A 270 0.12 -6.94 0.11
CA LYS A 270 -0.57 -8.23 0.25
C LYS A 270 -1.36 -8.34 1.56
N THR A 271 -0.84 -7.77 2.65
CA THR A 271 -1.51 -7.78 3.96
C THR A 271 -2.62 -6.74 4.04
N LEU A 272 -2.47 -5.61 3.34
CA LEU A 272 -3.44 -4.51 3.27
C LEU A 272 -4.69 -4.88 2.46
N LEU A 273 -4.57 -5.68 1.39
CA LEU A 273 -5.67 -5.91 0.44
C LEU A 273 -6.29 -7.31 0.49
N PHE A 274 -5.50 -8.36 0.70
CA PHE A 274 -5.92 -9.75 0.46
C PHE A 274 -6.14 -10.58 1.71
N ARG A 275 -5.94 -10.03 2.92
CA ARG A 275 -6.16 -10.79 4.15
C ARG A 275 -7.63 -10.67 4.59
N ASN A 276 -8.34 -11.79 4.55
CA ASN A 276 -9.68 -11.89 5.12
C ASN A 276 -9.56 -12.09 6.63
N TYR A 277 -10.05 -11.11 7.40
CA TYR A 277 -10.13 -11.19 8.85
C TYR A 277 -11.51 -11.72 9.25
N LYS A 278 -11.55 -12.62 10.24
CA LYS A 278 -12.82 -13.14 10.81
C LYS A 278 -13.74 -12.01 11.27
N TYR A 279 -13.17 -10.97 11.87
CA TYR A 279 -13.88 -9.74 12.26
C TYR A 279 -13.43 -8.57 11.38
N LYS A 280 -14.39 -7.92 10.71
CA LYS A 280 -14.09 -6.83 9.75
C LYS A 280 -13.38 -5.63 10.38
N TYR A 281 -13.69 -5.28 11.64
CA TYR A 281 -13.05 -4.16 12.34
C TYR A 281 -11.53 -4.35 12.52
N ILE A 282 -11.07 -5.60 12.69
CA ILE A 282 -9.64 -5.93 12.80
C ILE A 282 -8.89 -5.57 11.50
N GLY A 283 -9.55 -5.67 10.35
CA GLY A 283 -8.99 -5.23 9.08
C GLY A 283 -8.70 -3.73 9.07
N TYR A 284 -9.65 -2.91 9.53
CA TYR A 284 -9.50 -1.46 9.63
C TYR A 284 -8.37 -1.04 10.56
N ILE A 285 -8.31 -1.63 11.77
CA ILE A 285 -7.28 -1.31 12.76
C ILE A 285 -5.89 -1.70 12.25
N ASN A 286 -5.73 -2.88 11.64
CA ASN A 286 -4.43 -3.31 11.12
C ASN A 286 -3.92 -2.40 10.00
N ILE A 287 -4.80 -2.00 9.07
CA ILE A 287 -4.43 -1.07 8.00
C ILE A 287 -3.98 0.27 8.60
N ALA A 288 -4.72 0.79 9.58
CA ALA A 288 -4.38 2.04 10.23
C ALA A 288 -3.06 1.99 11.01
N LEU A 289 -2.81 0.90 11.76
CA LEU A 289 -1.55 0.70 12.47
C LEU A 289 -0.35 0.62 11.51
N ILE A 290 -0.49 -0.08 10.38
CA ILE A 290 0.57 -0.17 9.37
C ILE A 290 0.85 1.22 8.79
N LEU A 291 -0.19 1.95 8.36
CA LEU A 291 -0.03 3.30 7.79
C LEU A 291 0.52 4.29 8.81
N GLY A 292 0.02 4.27 10.04
CA GLY A 292 0.49 5.11 11.15
C GLY A 292 1.95 4.83 11.49
N ALA A 293 2.34 3.56 11.63
CA ALA A 293 3.73 3.19 11.89
C ALA A 293 4.66 3.58 10.73
N THR A 294 4.21 3.42 9.48
CA THR A 294 4.96 3.83 8.29
C THR A 294 5.21 5.33 8.28
N PHE A 295 4.17 6.12 8.56
CA PHE A 295 4.28 7.57 8.64
C PHE A 295 5.23 8.00 9.75
N VAL A 296 5.16 7.38 10.93
CA VAL A 296 6.09 7.61 12.05
C VAL A 296 7.53 7.32 11.63
N ILE A 297 7.79 6.18 10.99
CA ILE A 297 9.13 5.81 10.53
C ILE A 297 9.65 6.83 9.51
N ILE A 298 8.84 7.20 8.51
CA ILE A 298 9.21 8.22 7.53
C ILE A 298 9.49 9.56 8.20
N HIS A 299 8.63 9.98 9.14
CA HIS A 299 8.83 11.21 9.90
C HIS A 299 10.17 11.19 10.65
N TRP A 300 10.49 10.09 11.32
CA TRP A 300 11.76 9.93 12.03
C TRP A 300 12.96 9.98 11.10
N ILE A 301 12.90 9.29 9.96
CA ILE A 301 13.96 9.31 8.94
C ILE A 301 14.12 10.74 8.39
N LEU A 302 13.02 11.40 8.04
CA LEU A 302 13.03 12.76 7.54
C LEU A 302 13.58 13.74 8.56
N GLN A 303 13.24 13.60 9.85
CA GLN A 303 13.81 14.43 10.91
C GLN A 303 15.29 14.12 11.15
N HIS A 304 15.69 12.86 11.07
CA HIS A 304 17.09 12.46 11.20
C HIS A 304 17.95 12.99 10.04
N ILE A 305 17.38 13.07 8.84
CA ILE A 305 18.01 13.71 7.68
C ILE A 305 17.95 15.24 7.82
N ALA A 306 16.83 15.83 8.23
CA ALA A 306 16.62 17.28 8.17
C ALA A 306 17.19 18.06 9.35
N SER A 307 17.24 17.47 10.54
CA SER A 307 17.56 18.20 11.76
C SER A 307 19.07 18.28 11.96
N ILE A 308 19.59 19.49 11.81
CA ILE A 308 20.95 19.88 12.20
C ILE A 308 21.04 20.09 13.74
N GLY A 309 19.89 20.01 14.45
CA GLY A 309 19.74 20.24 15.90
C GLY A 309 19.92 18.99 16.77
N VAL A 310 19.87 19.17 18.10
CA VAL A 310 19.84 18.03 19.05
C VAL A 310 18.57 17.24 18.77
N TYR A 311 18.72 15.96 18.43
CA TYR A 311 17.62 15.04 18.26
C TYR A 311 16.90 14.87 19.61
N ARG A 312 15.82 15.62 19.85
CA ARG A 312 15.02 15.47 21.06
C ARG A 312 14.17 14.21 20.94
N LEU A 313 14.77 13.11 21.35
CA LEU A 313 14.17 11.78 21.31
C LEU A 313 12.79 11.77 21.99
N SER A 314 12.67 12.45 23.15
CA SER A 314 11.44 12.51 23.93
C SER A 314 10.26 13.16 23.18
N THR A 315 10.47 14.30 22.51
CA THR A 315 9.39 14.99 21.78
C THR A 315 8.92 14.21 20.56
N ASN A 316 9.85 13.57 19.84
CA ASN A 316 9.52 12.77 18.65
C ASN A 316 8.74 11.50 19.02
N ILE A 317 9.07 10.86 20.15
CA ILE A 317 8.33 9.71 20.67
C ILE A 317 6.88 10.09 20.98
N ILE A 318 6.65 11.21 21.68
CA ILE A 318 5.31 11.69 22.02
C ILE A 318 4.47 11.96 20.76
N ILE A 319 5.05 12.67 19.79
CA ILE A 319 4.38 12.94 18.50
C ILE A 319 4.02 11.63 17.78
N SER A 320 4.92 10.66 17.81
CA SER A 320 4.72 9.36 17.14
C SER A 320 3.60 8.53 17.77
N LEU A 321 3.56 8.48 19.10
CA LEU A 321 2.48 7.86 19.85
C LEU A 321 1.15 8.54 19.57
N ALA A 322 1.12 9.87 19.55
CA ALA A 322 -0.09 10.63 19.21
C ALA A 322 -0.60 10.29 17.80
N PHE A 323 0.28 10.21 16.79
CA PHE A 323 -0.10 9.82 15.44
C PHE A 323 -0.66 8.39 15.36
N LEU A 324 -0.06 7.43 16.08
CA LEU A 324 -0.57 6.07 16.15
C LEU A 324 -1.96 6.02 16.79
N ILE A 325 -2.16 6.73 17.91
CA ILE A 325 -3.47 6.82 18.59
C ILE A 325 -4.52 7.41 17.64
N VAL A 326 -4.20 8.53 16.99
CA VAL A 326 -5.10 9.18 16.01
C VAL A 326 -5.42 8.22 14.86
N SER A 327 -4.45 7.47 14.34
CA SER A 327 -4.70 6.51 13.26
C SER A 327 -5.72 5.42 13.65
N VAL A 328 -5.63 4.90 14.88
CA VAL A 328 -6.56 3.88 15.40
C VAL A 328 -7.95 4.49 15.64
N LEU A 329 -8.02 5.70 16.17
CA LEU A 329 -9.28 6.43 16.33
C LEU A 329 -9.99 6.64 14.98
N LEU A 330 -9.26 7.14 13.96
CA LEU A 330 -9.80 7.32 12.61
C LEU A 330 -10.28 5.99 12.02
N ALA A 331 -9.55 4.89 12.22
CA ALA A 331 -9.96 3.55 11.79
C ALA A 331 -11.27 3.10 12.43
N THR A 332 -11.45 3.42 13.70
CA THR A 332 -12.63 3.06 14.49
C THR A 332 -13.85 3.86 14.03
N ILE A 333 -13.67 5.17 13.78
CA ILE A 333 -14.69 6.05 13.21
C ILE A 333 -15.07 5.56 11.80
N LEU A 334 -14.09 5.19 10.96
CA LEU A 334 -14.34 4.64 9.62
C LEU A 334 -15.17 3.36 9.65
N TYR A 335 -14.86 2.45 10.57
CA TYR A 335 -15.62 1.22 10.73
C TYR A 335 -17.07 1.51 11.19
N GLY A 336 -17.25 2.41 12.16
CA GLY A 336 -18.57 2.86 12.61
C GLY A 336 -19.38 3.51 11.48
N ALA A 337 -18.74 4.38 10.70
CA ALA A 337 -19.37 5.03 9.55
C ALA A 337 -19.79 4.02 8.47
N GLU A 338 -18.97 3.01 8.18
CA GLU A 338 -19.35 1.95 7.25
C GLU A 338 -20.56 1.15 7.75
N PHE A 339 -20.58 0.79 9.03
CA PHE A 339 -21.65 0.01 9.63
C PHE A 339 -22.99 0.76 9.61
N LEU A 340 -22.99 2.05 9.95
CA LEU A 340 -24.19 2.88 10.06
C LEU A 340 -24.70 3.39 8.70
N PHE A 341 -23.81 3.95 7.88
CA PHE A 341 -24.21 4.72 6.70
C PHE A 341 -24.03 3.97 5.38
N ILE A 342 -23.16 2.96 5.30
CA ILE A 342 -22.79 2.34 4.02
C ILE A 342 -23.45 0.97 3.84
N ARG A 343 -23.60 0.20 4.93
CA ARG A 343 -24.21 -1.13 4.93
C ARG A 343 -25.65 -1.20 4.40
N PRO A 344 -26.53 -0.18 4.63
CA PRO A 344 -27.93 -0.22 4.16
C PRO A 344 -28.10 -0.23 2.63
N TYR A 345 -27.12 0.25 1.87
CA TYR A 345 -27.23 0.34 0.42
C TYR A 345 -26.99 -1.02 -0.25
N SER A 346 -27.63 -1.29 -1.39
CA SER A 346 -27.43 -2.54 -2.14
C SER A 346 -26.34 -2.41 -3.20
N SER A 347 -26.36 -1.34 -3.99
CA SER A 347 -25.47 -1.11 -5.13
C SER A 347 -23.99 -1.00 -4.73
N PHE A 348 -23.16 -1.76 -5.43
CA PHE A 348 -21.70 -1.73 -5.28
C PHE A 348 -21.11 -0.34 -5.58
N ASN A 349 -21.53 0.29 -6.68
CA ASN A 349 -21.02 1.60 -7.08
C ASN A 349 -21.31 2.64 -5.99
N THR A 350 -22.52 2.61 -5.42
CA THR A 350 -22.92 3.51 -4.32
C THR A 350 -22.11 3.25 -3.05
N LYS A 351 -21.87 1.97 -2.69
CA LYS A 351 -21.02 1.63 -1.53
C LYS A 351 -19.60 2.14 -1.70
N THR A 352 -18.98 1.91 -2.86
CA THR A 352 -17.61 2.31 -3.13
C THR A 352 -17.48 3.83 -3.11
N PHE A 353 -18.43 4.54 -3.73
CA PHE A 353 -18.48 5.99 -3.72
C PHE A 353 -18.59 6.56 -2.29
N LEU A 354 -19.53 6.06 -1.49
CA LEU A 354 -19.68 6.47 -0.09
C LEU A 354 -18.42 6.16 0.73
N LYS A 355 -17.78 5.00 0.52
CA LYS A 355 -16.52 4.64 1.19
C LYS A 355 -15.37 5.60 0.88
N VAL A 356 -15.33 6.18 -0.32
CA VAL A 356 -14.34 7.19 -0.70
C VAL A 356 -14.64 8.52 -0.01
N ILE A 357 -15.90 8.98 -0.04
CA ILE A 357 -16.31 10.24 0.59
C ILE A 357 -16.08 10.22 2.09
N PHE A 358 -16.59 9.21 2.80
CA PHE A 358 -16.42 9.12 4.25
C PHE A 358 -14.94 9.04 4.64
N PHE A 359 -14.13 8.30 3.86
CA PHE A 359 -12.69 8.25 4.09
C PHE A 359 -12.03 9.61 3.92
N PHE A 360 -12.37 10.35 2.87
CA PHE A 360 -11.84 11.71 2.63
C PHE A 360 -12.23 12.69 3.75
N ILE A 361 -13.48 12.66 4.22
CA ILE A 361 -13.93 13.51 5.32
C ILE A 361 -13.13 13.18 6.59
N ILE A 362 -13.06 11.89 6.95
CA ILE A 362 -12.43 11.45 8.20
C ILE A 362 -10.92 11.75 8.19
N ILE A 363 -10.21 11.48 7.09
CA ILE A 363 -8.76 11.75 7.01
C ILE A 363 -8.43 13.26 7.02
N SER A 364 -9.39 14.11 6.70
CA SER A 364 -9.20 15.58 6.69
C SER A 364 -9.37 16.20 8.08
N ILE A 365 -10.10 15.57 9.00
CA ILE A 365 -10.38 16.09 10.36
C ILE A 365 -9.11 16.52 11.11
N PRO A 366 -8.04 15.71 11.18
CA PRO A 366 -6.82 16.10 11.89
C PRO A 366 -6.21 17.40 11.36
N SER A 367 -6.24 17.63 10.05
CA SER A 367 -5.69 18.84 9.41
C SER A 367 -6.43 20.10 9.85
N PHE A 368 -7.75 20.00 10.02
CA PHE A 368 -8.55 21.10 10.57
C PHE A 368 -8.22 21.35 12.04
N ILE A 369 -8.09 20.30 12.85
CA ILE A 369 -7.71 20.42 14.27
C ILE A 369 -6.35 21.11 14.38
N LEU A 370 -5.34 20.67 13.62
CA LEU A 370 -4.00 21.24 13.63
C LEU A 370 -3.98 22.73 13.28
N ARG A 371 -4.84 23.18 12.34
CA ARG A 371 -4.98 24.59 11.97
C ARG A 371 -5.44 25.46 13.15
N PHE A 372 -6.28 24.95 14.04
CA PHE A 372 -6.76 25.69 15.21
C PHE A 372 -5.82 25.57 16.41
N THR A 373 -5.08 24.47 16.54
CA THR A 373 -4.24 24.20 17.72
C THR A 373 -2.82 24.73 17.58
N ILE A 374 -2.24 24.78 16.38
CA ILE A 374 -0.82 25.11 16.18
C ILE A 374 -0.67 26.54 15.62
N PRO A 375 -0.14 27.48 16.41
CA PRO A 375 0.21 28.81 15.92
C PRO A 375 1.24 28.71 14.78
N GLY A 376 0.94 29.34 13.63
CA GLY A 376 1.79 29.31 12.45
C GLY A 376 1.44 28.26 11.39
N PHE A 377 0.42 27.42 11.62
CA PHE A 377 -0.09 26.51 10.59
C PHE A 377 -0.79 27.32 9.47
N SER A 378 -0.14 27.47 8.32
CA SER A 378 -0.63 28.33 7.22
C SER A 378 -1.82 27.73 6.45
N THR A 379 -2.53 28.56 5.68
CA THR A 379 -3.64 28.11 4.81
C THR A 379 -3.12 27.21 3.69
N ALA A 380 -1.94 27.52 3.16
CA ALA A 380 -1.25 26.69 2.18
C ALA A 380 -0.95 25.28 2.72
N MET A 381 -0.53 25.17 3.99
CA MET A 381 -0.33 23.86 4.63
C MET A 381 -1.65 23.07 4.71
N LEU A 382 -2.75 23.71 5.13
CA LEU A 382 -4.07 23.06 5.18
C LEU A 382 -4.48 22.50 3.81
N ILE A 383 -4.36 23.32 2.75
CA ILE A 383 -4.68 22.91 1.38
C ILE A 383 -3.85 21.68 0.98
N ASN A 384 -2.54 21.70 1.22
CA ASN A 384 -1.66 20.57 0.91
C ASN A 384 -2.09 19.27 1.62
N PHE A 385 -2.46 19.34 2.91
CA PHE A 385 -2.94 18.17 3.64
C PHE A 385 -4.28 17.65 3.10
N ILE A 386 -5.21 18.54 2.74
CA ILE A 386 -6.50 18.16 2.16
C ILE A 386 -6.30 17.53 0.77
N THR A 387 -5.48 18.14 -0.08
CA THR A 387 -5.14 17.60 -1.40
C THR A 387 -4.50 16.21 -1.27
N PHE A 388 -3.58 16.03 -0.32
CA PHE A 388 -2.99 14.73 -0.05
C PHE A 388 -4.05 13.71 0.40
N GLY A 389 -4.93 14.07 1.34
CA GLY A 389 -6.04 13.22 1.78
C GLY A 389 -6.98 12.82 0.64
N PHE A 390 -7.24 13.73 -0.30
CA PHE A 390 -8.05 13.47 -1.49
C PHE A 390 -7.42 12.42 -2.41
N VAL A 391 -6.12 12.58 -2.72
CA VAL A 391 -5.38 11.61 -3.54
C VAL A 391 -5.38 10.22 -2.90
N VAL A 392 -5.17 10.14 -1.58
CA VAL A 392 -5.20 8.86 -0.85
C VAL A 392 -6.61 8.25 -0.87
N ALA A 393 -7.67 9.07 -0.75
CA ALA A 393 -9.05 8.60 -0.82
C ALA A 393 -9.39 8.00 -2.18
N LEU A 394 -8.99 8.67 -3.27
CA LEU A 394 -9.18 8.15 -4.63
C LEU A 394 -8.40 6.86 -4.87
N GLY A 395 -7.13 6.82 -4.47
CA GLY A 395 -6.31 5.60 -4.58
C GLY A 395 -6.91 4.42 -3.83
N ARG A 396 -7.42 4.65 -2.61
CA ARG A 396 -8.16 3.63 -1.85
C ARG A 396 -9.44 3.18 -2.56
N GLY A 397 -10.20 4.12 -3.13
CA GLY A 397 -11.40 3.82 -3.92
C GLY A 397 -11.09 2.91 -5.10
N PHE A 398 -10.03 3.22 -5.84
CA PHE A 398 -9.56 2.40 -6.96
C PHE A 398 -9.16 0.98 -6.53
N LEU A 399 -8.42 0.85 -5.42
CA LEU A 399 -8.04 -0.47 -4.89
C LEU A 399 -9.25 -1.30 -4.45
N LEU A 400 -10.25 -0.68 -3.81
CA LEU A 400 -11.50 -1.35 -3.45
C LEU A 400 -12.28 -1.80 -4.69
N TYR A 401 -12.24 -0.99 -5.75
CA TYR A 401 -12.88 -1.33 -7.01
C TYR A 401 -12.24 -2.58 -7.64
N ILE A 402 -10.91 -2.58 -7.79
CA ILE A 402 -10.17 -3.73 -8.33
C ILE A 402 -10.42 -4.99 -7.50
N LYS A 403 -10.46 -4.87 -6.17
CA LYS A 403 -10.74 -6.00 -5.29
C LYS A 403 -12.14 -6.60 -5.54
N GLU A 404 -13.18 -5.78 -5.61
CA GLU A 404 -14.53 -6.30 -5.82
C GLU A 404 -14.70 -6.90 -7.22
N VAL A 405 -14.11 -6.27 -8.24
CA VAL A 405 -14.11 -6.84 -9.60
C VAL A 405 -13.44 -8.21 -9.57
N GLY A 406 -12.28 -8.34 -8.92
CA GLY A 406 -11.59 -9.62 -8.74
C GLY A 406 -12.45 -10.66 -8.01
N ASP A 407 -13.04 -10.29 -6.88
CA ASP A 407 -13.90 -11.18 -6.09
C ASP A 407 -15.16 -11.61 -6.87
N SER A 408 -15.71 -10.75 -7.71
CA SER A 408 -16.88 -11.07 -8.54
C SER A 408 -16.54 -12.02 -9.68
N THR A 409 -15.38 -11.87 -10.33
CA THR A 409 -14.88 -12.83 -11.33
C THR A 409 -14.61 -14.20 -10.73
N ILE A 410 -14.04 -14.26 -9.52
CA ILE A 410 -13.82 -15.52 -8.80
C ILE A 410 -15.16 -16.22 -8.53
N ARG A 411 -16.17 -15.50 -8.02
CA ARG A 411 -17.51 -16.09 -7.80
C ARG A 411 -18.15 -16.62 -9.07
N GLN A 412 -17.96 -15.95 -10.21
CA GLN A 412 -18.46 -16.45 -11.50
C GLN A 412 -17.78 -17.75 -11.92
N LYS A 413 -16.45 -17.82 -11.77
CA LYS A 413 -15.66 -19.02 -12.03
C LYS A 413 -16.07 -20.19 -11.14
N ASP A 414 -16.34 -19.95 -9.86
CA ASP A 414 -16.80 -20.98 -8.92
C ASP A 414 -18.16 -21.56 -9.35
N VAL A 415 -19.10 -20.71 -9.78
CA VAL A 415 -20.41 -21.16 -10.30
C VAL A 415 -20.26 -21.94 -11.60
N GLU A 416 -19.35 -21.54 -12.48
CA GLU A 416 -19.05 -22.25 -13.72
C GLU A 416 -18.45 -23.64 -13.46
N LEU A 417 -17.50 -23.74 -12.52
CA LEU A 417 -16.91 -25.01 -12.10
C LEU A 417 -17.96 -25.99 -11.57
N LEU A 418 -18.86 -25.53 -10.70
CA LEU A 418 -19.95 -26.37 -10.18
C LEU A 418 -20.86 -26.91 -11.30
N LYS A 419 -21.12 -26.10 -12.35
CA LYS A 419 -21.90 -26.56 -13.51
C LYS A 419 -21.14 -27.59 -14.34
N LEU A 420 -19.83 -27.43 -14.51
CA LEU A 420 -19.00 -28.39 -15.25
C LEU A 420 -18.92 -29.73 -14.51
N GLU A 421 -18.82 -29.71 -13.18
CA GLU A 421 -18.86 -30.92 -12.35
C GLU A 421 -20.21 -31.66 -12.50
N ASP A 422 -21.34 -30.96 -12.45
CA ASP A 422 -22.67 -31.54 -12.66
C ASP A 422 -22.82 -32.16 -14.07
N LEU A 423 -22.35 -31.46 -15.11
CA LEU A 423 -22.35 -31.98 -16.48
C LEU A 423 -21.47 -33.23 -16.63
N LYS A 424 -20.31 -33.25 -15.98
CA LYS A 424 -19.41 -34.41 -15.99
C LYS A 424 -20.10 -35.63 -15.37
N VAL A 425 -20.70 -35.47 -14.19
CA VAL A 425 -21.44 -36.56 -13.52
C VAL A 425 -22.56 -37.08 -14.43
N LYS A 426 -23.32 -36.19 -15.07
CA LYS A 426 -24.38 -36.59 -16.02
C LYS A 426 -23.85 -37.35 -17.23
N ALA A 427 -22.70 -36.95 -17.77
CA ALA A 427 -22.09 -37.65 -18.91
C ALA A 427 -21.56 -39.04 -18.51
N GLU A 428 -20.92 -39.16 -17.33
CA GLU A 428 -20.49 -40.45 -16.78
C GLU A 428 -21.69 -41.40 -16.57
N MET A 429 -22.81 -40.88 -16.05
CA MET A 429 -24.07 -41.63 -15.92
C MET A 429 -24.61 -42.14 -17.25
N GLN A 430 -24.66 -41.27 -18.27
CA GLN A 430 -25.13 -41.67 -19.60
C GLN A 430 -24.22 -42.75 -20.21
N SER A 431 -22.90 -42.65 -20.02
CA SER A 431 -21.96 -43.66 -20.50
C SER A 431 -22.09 -45.00 -19.78
N LEU A 432 -22.41 -45.01 -18.48
CA LEU A 432 -22.63 -46.24 -17.72
C LEU A 432 -23.92 -46.94 -18.15
N ASN A 433 -24.99 -46.18 -18.41
CA ASN A 433 -26.29 -46.73 -18.78
C ASN A 433 -26.39 -47.20 -20.24
N ALA A 434 -25.51 -46.75 -21.14
CA ALA A 434 -25.61 -47.02 -22.59
C ALA A 434 -24.97 -48.34 -23.08
N LYS A 435 -24.39 -49.17 -22.20
CA LYS A 435 -23.67 -50.38 -22.63
C LYS A 435 -24.60 -51.59 -22.78
N ILE A 436 -24.97 -51.92 -24.02
CA ILE A 436 -25.54 -53.22 -24.40
C ILE A 436 -24.43 -54.27 -24.46
N ASN A 437 -24.69 -55.51 -24.02
CA ASN A 437 -23.76 -56.64 -24.17
C ASN A 437 -23.81 -57.22 -25.61
N PRO A 438 -22.82 -56.95 -26.49
CA PRO A 438 -22.88 -57.34 -27.89
C PRO A 438 -22.84 -58.87 -28.07
N HIS A 439 -22.20 -59.57 -27.14
CA HIS A 439 -22.10 -61.03 -27.16
C HIS A 439 -23.44 -61.70 -26.86
N PHE A 440 -24.24 -61.13 -25.94
CA PHE A 440 -25.59 -61.63 -25.68
C PHE A 440 -26.45 -61.51 -26.94
N LEU A 441 -26.45 -60.35 -27.60
CA LEU A 441 -27.22 -60.14 -28.82
C LEU A 441 -26.85 -61.14 -29.91
N TYR A 442 -25.56 -61.34 -30.16
CA TYR A 442 -25.08 -62.30 -31.17
C TYR A 442 -25.55 -63.72 -30.85
N ASN A 443 -25.44 -64.15 -29.59
CA ASN A 443 -25.85 -65.48 -29.17
C ASN A 443 -27.37 -65.68 -29.29
N SER A 444 -28.16 -64.68 -28.90
CA SER A 444 -29.62 -64.75 -28.99
C SER A 444 -30.08 -64.86 -30.46
N LEU A 445 -29.46 -64.09 -31.37
CA LEU A 445 -29.75 -64.19 -32.81
C LEU A 445 -29.37 -65.56 -33.40
N ASN A 446 -28.22 -66.13 -32.99
CA ASN A 446 -27.81 -67.46 -33.43
C ASN A 446 -28.76 -68.55 -32.93
N SER A 447 -29.23 -68.46 -31.68
CA SER A 447 -30.23 -69.38 -31.14
C SER A 447 -31.56 -69.28 -31.90
N ILE A 448 -32.02 -68.07 -32.22
CA ILE A 448 -33.20 -67.84 -33.06
C ILE A 448 -33.01 -68.51 -34.43
N ALA A 449 -31.85 -68.30 -35.08
CA ALA A 449 -31.56 -68.90 -36.38
C ALA A 449 -31.52 -70.44 -36.33
N GLY A 450 -30.98 -71.03 -35.26
CA GLY A 450 -30.96 -72.47 -35.04
C GLY A 450 -32.33 -73.06 -34.73
N LEU A 451 -33.17 -72.35 -33.99
CA LEU A 451 -34.52 -72.79 -33.61
C LEU A 451 -35.56 -72.61 -34.72
N ALA A 452 -35.33 -71.69 -35.67
CA ALA A 452 -36.32 -71.31 -36.68
C ALA A 452 -36.92 -72.48 -37.47
N HIS A 453 -36.14 -73.54 -37.70
CA HIS A 453 -36.60 -74.75 -38.41
C HIS A 453 -36.94 -75.93 -37.49
N ILE A 454 -36.59 -75.85 -36.20
CA ILE A 454 -36.74 -76.94 -35.23
C ILE A 454 -37.98 -76.73 -34.36
N ASN A 455 -38.18 -75.51 -33.86
CA ASN A 455 -39.27 -75.15 -32.97
C ASN A 455 -39.71 -73.70 -33.23
N PRO A 456 -40.69 -73.49 -34.14
CA PRO A 456 -41.20 -72.16 -34.48
C PRO A 456 -41.75 -71.40 -33.28
N ASP A 457 -42.44 -72.08 -32.36
CA ASP A 457 -43.05 -71.46 -31.18
C ASP A 457 -41.97 -70.91 -30.22
N LYS A 458 -40.92 -71.69 -29.92
CA LYS A 458 -39.77 -71.21 -29.13
C LYS A 458 -39.02 -70.08 -29.86
N THR A 459 -38.98 -70.11 -31.18
CA THR A 459 -38.35 -69.05 -32.00
C THR A 459 -39.10 -67.73 -31.88
N GLU A 460 -40.43 -67.75 -32.04
CA GLU A 460 -41.29 -66.57 -31.90
C GLU A 460 -41.18 -66.01 -30.48
N LYS A 461 -41.31 -66.87 -29.46
CA LYS A 461 -41.19 -66.49 -28.05
C LYS A 461 -39.84 -65.80 -27.76
N MET A 462 -38.74 -66.38 -28.24
CA MET A 462 -37.40 -65.78 -28.07
C MET A 462 -37.25 -64.44 -28.80
N ALA A 463 -37.81 -64.32 -30.01
CA ALA A 463 -37.75 -63.09 -30.79
C ALA A 463 -38.56 -61.95 -30.13
N VAL A 464 -39.74 -62.25 -29.58
CA VAL A 464 -40.57 -61.29 -28.84
C VAL A 464 -39.86 -60.84 -27.56
N ALA A 465 -39.36 -61.78 -26.75
CA ALA A 465 -38.62 -61.46 -25.52
C ALA A 465 -37.38 -60.60 -25.82
N LEU A 466 -36.66 -60.90 -26.92
CA LEU A 466 -35.53 -60.08 -27.37
C LEU A 466 -35.98 -58.67 -27.80
N SER A 467 -37.06 -58.55 -28.56
CA SER A 467 -37.64 -57.26 -28.94
C SER A 467 -38.02 -56.43 -27.71
N ASP A 468 -38.70 -57.03 -26.72
CA ASP A 468 -39.08 -56.34 -25.49
C ASP A 468 -37.86 -55.86 -24.72
N LEU A 469 -36.86 -56.73 -24.51
CA LEU A 469 -35.60 -56.37 -23.86
C LEU A 469 -34.90 -55.17 -24.55
N PHE A 470 -34.89 -55.12 -25.88
CA PHE A 470 -34.30 -54.01 -26.64
C PHE A 470 -35.14 -52.73 -26.57
N LYS A 471 -36.46 -52.85 -26.63
CA LYS A 471 -37.39 -51.73 -26.50
C LYS A 471 -37.18 -51.00 -25.16
N TYR A 472 -37.04 -51.75 -24.06
CA TYR A 472 -36.77 -51.17 -22.73
C TYR A 472 -35.39 -50.47 -22.62
N ASN A 473 -34.40 -50.91 -23.40
CA ASN A 473 -33.07 -50.30 -23.48
C ASN A 473 -33.04 -49.04 -24.38
N ILE A 474 -33.74 -49.05 -25.52
CA ILE A 474 -33.71 -47.96 -26.50
C ILE A 474 -34.65 -46.82 -26.11
N ASP A 475 -35.92 -47.10 -25.79
CA ASP A 475 -36.96 -46.06 -25.60
C ASP A 475 -36.72 -45.17 -24.38
N ARG A 476 -35.76 -45.53 -23.53
CA ARG A 476 -35.61 -44.98 -22.18
C ARG A 476 -34.18 -44.58 -21.84
N THR A 477 -33.30 -44.45 -22.85
CA THR A 477 -31.92 -43.91 -22.71
C THR A 477 -31.87 -42.50 -22.09
N SER A 478 -32.99 -41.77 -22.09
CA SER A 478 -33.12 -40.43 -21.48
C SER A 478 -33.64 -40.41 -20.05
N LYS A 479 -34.19 -41.52 -19.51
CA LYS A 479 -34.72 -41.61 -18.14
C LYS A 479 -33.66 -42.18 -17.21
N GLN A 480 -33.44 -41.55 -16.05
CA GLN A 480 -32.44 -41.99 -15.05
C GLN A 480 -32.98 -43.03 -14.06
N TYR A 481 -34.30 -43.15 -13.94
CA TYR A 481 -35.00 -44.04 -13.00
C TYR A 481 -36.01 -44.92 -13.75
N SER A 482 -36.31 -46.07 -13.16
CA SER A 482 -37.37 -47.01 -13.55
C SER A 482 -38.00 -47.61 -12.31
N THR A 483 -39.25 -48.08 -12.41
CA THR A 483 -39.85 -48.77 -11.27
C THR A 483 -39.23 -50.15 -11.09
N ILE A 484 -39.28 -50.69 -9.87
CA ILE A 484 -38.85 -52.07 -9.61
C ILE A 484 -39.58 -53.05 -10.54
N ARG A 485 -40.87 -52.84 -10.79
CA ARG A 485 -41.64 -53.63 -11.76
C ARG A 485 -40.98 -53.64 -13.14
N GLU A 486 -40.60 -52.48 -13.66
CA GLU A 486 -39.98 -52.37 -14.98
C GLU A 486 -38.59 -53.05 -15.05
N GLU A 487 -37.80 -52.97 -13.98
CA GLU A 487 -36.50 -53.67 -13.90
C GLU A 487 -36.67 -55.19 -13.80
N VAL A 488 -37.72 -55.66 -13.10
CA VAL A 488 -38.06 -57.09 -13.00
C VAL A 488 -38.63 -57.63 -14.33
N GLU A 489 -39.47 -56.87 -15.03
CA GLU A 489 -39.94 -57.22 -16.38
C GLU A 489 -38.75 -57.41 -17.34
N MET A 490 -37.78 -56.49 -17.28
CA MET A 490 -36.55 -56.58 -18.08
C MET A 490 -35.70 -57.80 -17.71
N ALA A 491 -35.55 -58.10 -16.42
CA ALA A 491 -34.85 -59.29 -15.95
C ALA A 491 -35.58 -60.59 -16.35
N SER A 492 -36.92 -60.59 -16.35
CA SER A 492 -37.74 -61.72 -16.78
C SER A 492 -37.56 -62.00 -18.28
N ALA A 493 -37.63 -60.96 -19.12
CA ALA A 493 -37.40 -61.12 -20.56
C ALA A 493 -35.99 -61.67 -20.85
N TYR A 494 -34.97 -61.21 -20.10
CA TYR A 494 -33.62 -61.75 -20.20
C TYR A 494 -33.54 -63.23 -19.82
N LEU A 495 -34.16 -63.63 -18.69
CA LEU A 495 -34.17 -65.02 -18.23
C LEU A 495 -34.93 -65.95 -19.18
N GLU A 496 -36.01 -65.48 -19.79
CA GLU A 496 -36.78 -66.23 -20.79
C GLU A 496 -35.95 -66.53 -22.06
N ILE A 497 -35.14 -65.57 -22.51
CA ILE A 497 -34.20 -65.75 -23.63
C ILE A 497 -33.12 -66.78 -23.26
N GLU A 498 -32.55 -66.68 -22.06
CA GLU A 498 -31.51 -67.62 -21.60
C GLU A 498 -32.08 -69.02 -21.32
N GLU A 499 -33.31 -69.15 -20.80
CA GLU A 499 -33.99 -70.45 -20.59
C GLU A 499 -34.10 -71.22 -21.90
N ILE A 500 -34.54 -70.55 -22.98
CA ILE A 500 -34.63 -71.13 -24.32
C ILE A 500 -33.23 -71.54 -24.82
N ARG A 501 -32.22 -70.67 -24.63
CA ARG A 501 -30.84 -70.93 -25.06
C ARG A 501 -30.18 -72.09 -24.33
N PHE A 502 -30.43 -72.24 -23.02
CA PHE A 502 -29.93 -73.34 -22.22
C PHE A 502 -30.78 -74.62 -22.38
N THR A 503 -31.75 -74.64 -23.31
CA THR A 503 -32.55 -75.83 -23.68
C THR A 503 -33.15 -76.50 -22.45
N ASP A 504 -33.90 -75.73 -21.66
CA ASP A 504 -34.61 -76.20 -20.46
C ASP A 504 -33.67 -76.65 -19.30
N ARG A 505 -32.36 -76.35 -19.38
CA ARG A 505 -31.41 -76.54 -18.26
C ARG A 505 -31.38 -75.36 -17.28
N LEU A 506 -32.15 -74.31 -17.51
CA LEU A 506 -32.26 -73.16 -16.62
C LEU A 506 -33.69 -73.06 -16.12
N ASN A 507 -33.88 -73.21 -14.81
CA ASN A 507 -35.12 -72.90 -14.13
C ASN A 507 -34.96 -71.58 -13.39
N TYR A 508 -35.98 -70.74 -13.43
CA TYR A 508 -35.98 -69.50 -12.65
C TYR A 508 -37.33 -69.25 -11.98
N SER A 509 -37.29 -68.52 -10.87
CA SER A 509 -38.49 -68.02 -10.23
C SER A 509 -38.27 -66.60 -9.72
N ILE A 510 -39.31 -65.78 -9.86
CA ILE A 510 -39.30 -64.35 -9.55
C ILE A 510 -40.39 -64.09 -8.51
N HIS A 511 -40.04 -63.43 -7.42
CA HIS A 511 -40.97 -63.05 -6.37
C HIS A 511 -40.83 -61.56 -6.03
N ILE A 512 -41.89 -60.79 -6.27
CA ILE A 512 -41.93 -59.36 -5.97
C ILE A 512 -43.08 -59.06 -5.01
N ASP A 513 -42.77 -58.35 -3.93
CA ASP A 513 -43.80 -57.82 -3.03
C ASP A 513 -44.57 -56.71 -3.74
N ALA A 514 -45.90 -56.80 -3.80
CA ALA A 514 -46.76 -55.82 -4.50
C ALA A 514 -46.54 -54.37 -4.05
N VAL A 515 -46.15 -54.17 -2.79
CA VAL A 515 -45.84 -52.85 -2.21
C VAL A 515 -44.52 -52.25 -2.72
N THR A 516 -43.65 -53.05 -3.32
CA THR A 516 -42.35 -52.62 -3.85
C THR A 516 -42.38 -52.31 -5.35
N GLU A 517 -43.39 -52.80 -6.08
CA GLU A 517 -43.46 -52.73 -7.54
C GLU A 517 -43.38 -51.31 -8.11
N SER A 518 -43.97 -50.33 -7.43
CA SER A 518 -44.03 -48.94 -7.85
C SER A 518 -42.86 -48.07 -7.36
N ILE A 519 -41.93 -48.64 -6.56
CA ILE A 519 -40.76 -47.90 -6.08
C ILE A 519 -39.85 -47.57 -7.26
N GLU A 520 -39.44 -46.30 -7.38
CA GLU A 520 -38.45 -45.89 -8.38
C GLU A 520 -37.03 -46.20 -7.91
N ILE A 521 -36.27 -46.87 -8.76
CA ILE A 521 -34.87 -47.21 -8.55
C ILE A 521 -34.03 -46.75 -9.75
N PRO A 522 -32.73 -46.46 -9.57
CA PRO A 522 -31.83 -46.26 -10.69
C PRO A 522 -31.90 -47.44 -11.66
N ARG A 523 -31.88 -47.14 -12.95
CA ARG A 523 -31.87 -48.16 -14.01
C ARG A 523 -30.68 -49.11 -13.89
N ASN A 524 -30.85 -50.32 -14.40
CA ASN A 524 -29.82 -51.36 -14.45
C ASN A 524 -29.29 -51.77 -13.07
N LEU A 525 -30.16 -51.85 -12.07
CA LEU A 525 -29.79 -52.40 -10.75
C LEU A 525 -30.08 -53.90 -10.66
N ILE A 526 -31.16 -54.39 -11.27
CA ILE A 526 -31.56 -55.81 -11.15
C ILE A 526 -30.92 -56.65 -12.25
N LEU A 527 -31.01 -56.20 -13.50
CA LEU A 527 -30.55 -56.97 -14.65
C LEU A 527 -29.08 -57.42 -14.55
N PRO A 528 -28.10 -56.59 -14.13
CA PRO A 528 -26.71 -57.05 -14.02
C PRO A 528 -26.50 -58.15 -12.97
N LEU A 529 -27.31 -58.20 -11.92
CA LEU A 529 -27.26 -59.28 -10.92
C LEU A 529 -27.70 -60.60 -11.54
N VAL A 530 -28.77 -60.55 -12.33
CA VAL A 530 -29.32 -61.72 -13.04
C VAL A 530 -28.39 -62.18 -14.15
N GLU A 531 -27.81 -61.25 -14.93
CA GLU A 531 -26.77 -61.57 -15.91
C GLU A 531 -25.56 -62.24 -15.25
N ASN A 532 -25.17 -61.78 -14.06
CA ASN A 532 -24.07 -62.37 -13.31
C ASN A 532 -24.40 -63.81 -12.88
N ALA A 533 -25.62 -64.05 -12.37
CA ALA A 533 -26.08 -65.39 -12.00
C ALA A 533 -26.06 -66.36 -13.20
N VAL A 534 -26.53 -65.93 -14.38
CA VAL A 534 -26.48 -66.75 -15.60
C VAL A 534 -25.04 -66.98 -16.08
N LYS A 535 -24.25 -65.92 -16.26
CA LYS A 535 -22.92 -66.01 -16.87
C LYS A 535 -21.89 -66.68 -15.96
N HIS A 536 -21.92 -66.41 -14.66
CA HIS A 536 -20.89 -66.91 -13.74
C HIS A 536 -21.37 -68.04 -12.83
N GLY A 537 -22.68 -68.20 -12.67
CA GLY A 537 -23.29 -69.36 -12.01
C GLY A 537 -23.63 -70.45 -13.01
N ILE A 538 -24.73 -70.25 -13.75
CA ILE A 538 -25.38 -71.30 -14.55
C ILE A 538 -24.49 -71.82 -15.70
N SER A 539 -23.75 -70.94 -16.37
CA SER A 539 -22.88 -71.36 -17.48
C SER A 539 -21.74 -72.31 -17.07
N LYS A 540 -21.42 -72.37 -15.77
CA LYS A 540 -20.30 -73.15 -15.22
C LYS A 540 -20.70 -74.52 -14.66
N ILE A 541 -21.98 -74.86 -14.70
CA ILE A 541 -22.49 -76.14 -14.20
C ILE A 541 -23.02 -77.00 -15.36
N GLU A 542 -22.86 -78.30 -15.25
CA GLU A 542 -23.39 -79.27 -16.23
C GLU A 542 -24.83 -79.71 -15.92
N GLY A 543 -25.30 -79.49 -14.68
CA GLY A 543 -26.65 -79.81 -14.23
C GLY A 543 -27.70 -78.75 -14.59
N VAL A 544 -28.87 -78.87 -13.94
CA VAL A 544 -29.95 -77.88 -13.98
C VAL A 544 -29.56 -76.68 -13.14
N GLY A 545 -29.57 -75.50 -13.77
CA GLY A 545 -29.38 -74.23 -13.11
C GLY A 545 -30.66 -73.69 -12.52
N GLU A 546 -30.54 -73.11 -11.33
CA GLU A 546 -31.67 -72.50 -10.62
C GLU A 546 -31.32 -71.05 -10.30
N ILE A 547 -32.19 -70.11 -10.68
CA ILE A 547 -32.09 -68.70 -10.32
C ILE A 547 -33.34 -68.27 -9.56
N TYR A 548 -33.17 -67.65 -8.40
CA TYR A 548 -34.25 -67.05 -7.62
C TYR A 548 -34.03 -65.56 -7.47
N LEU A 549 -34.87 -64.75 -8.12
CA LEU A 549 -34.91 -63.30 -7.95
C LEU A 549 -36.03 -62.96 -6.97
N SER A 550 -35.71 -62.22 -5.91
CA SER A 550 -36.72 -61.71 -4.98
C SER A 550 -36.51 -60.26 -4.61
N VAL A 551 -37.60 -59.49 -4.63
CA VAL A 551 -37.65 -58.12 -4.13
C VAL A 551 -38.69 -58.04 -3.03
N LYS A 552 -38.23 -57.71 -1.82
CA LYS A 552 -39.06 -57.67 -0.61
C LYS A 552 -39.00 -56.32 0.07
N LYS A 553 -40.04 -55.97 0.81
CA LYS A 553 -39.99 -54.82 1.72
C LYS A 553 -39.02 -55.12 2.87
N SER A 554 -38.15 -54.16 3.20
CA SER A 554 -37.28 -54.17 4.39
C SER A 554 -37.64 -53.00 5.32
N ASP A 555 -37.11 -52.98 6.53
CA ASP A 555 -37.36 -51.92 7.51
C ASP A 555 -36.86 -50.56 6.98
N GLY A 556 -37.79 -49.72 6.53
CA GLY A 556 -37.49 -48.40 5.97
C GLY A 556 -37.23 -48.35 4.47
N GLY A 557 -37.25 -49.48 3.76
CA GLY A 557 -37.06 -49.53 2.31
C GLY A 557 -37.32 -50.90 1.68
N PHE A 558 -36.35 -51.45 0.95
CA PHE A 558 -36.50 -52.70 0.21
C PHE A 558 -35.19 -53.48 0.08
N LEU A 559 -35.31 -54.79 -0.12
CA LEU A 559 -34.21 -55.73 -0.33
C LEU A 559 -34.39 -56.41 -1.68
N ILE A 560 -33.40 -56.26 -2.56
CA ILE A 560 -33.27 -57.05 -3.81
C ILE A 560 -32.30 -58.18 -3.53
N SER A 561 -32.67 -59.40 -3.89
CA SER A 561 -31.83 -60.58 -3.75
C SER A 561 -31.87 -61.45 -5.00
N VAL A 562 -30.70 -61.91 -5.45
CA VAL A 562 -30.57 -62.90 -6.53
C VAL A 562 -29.77 -64.07 -6.01
N LYS A 563 -30.37 -65.26 -6.03
CA LYS A 563 -29.73 -66.53 -5.65
C LYS A 563 -29.48 -67.38 -6.88
N ASP A 564 -28.39 -68.14 -6.87
CA ASP A 564 -28.10 -69.15 -7.87
C ASP A 564 -27.44 -70.40 -7.28
N ASN A 565 -27.54 -71.54 -7.97
CA ASN A 565 -26.93 -72.81 -7.55
C ASN A 565 -25.57 -73.10 -8.25
N GLY A 566 -24.93 -72.07 -8.81
CA GLY A 566 -23.61 -72.19 -9.43
C GLY A 566 -22.46 -72.20 -8.41
N PRO A 567 -21.20 -72.27 -8.87
CA PRO A 567 -20.03 -72.30 -7.99
C PRO A 567 -19.90 -71.02 -7.16
N ASP A 568 -19.33 -71.14 -5.97
CA ASP A 568 -19.10 -70.06 -5.01
C ASP A 568 -18.37 -68.84 -5.60
N PHE A 569 -18.62 -67.67 -5.01
CA PHE A 569 -17.83 -66.48 -5.27
C PHE A 569 -16.39 -66.69 -4.76
N PRO A 570 -15.35 -66.38 -5.56
CA PRO A 570 -13.95 -66.50 -5.14
C PRO A 570 -13.61 -65.52 -4.01
N ASP A 571 -12.55 -65.84 -3.24
CA ASP A 571 -12.05 -65.00 -2.14
C ASP A 571 -11.68 -63.59 -2.61
N GLY A 572 -12.47 -62.60 -2.19
CA GLY A 572 -12.41 -61.24 -2.72
C GLY A 572 -13.11 -61.16 -4.07
N LEU A 573 -14.21 -60.40 -4.13
CA LEU A 573 -15.04 -60.24 -5.32
C LEU A 573 -14.20 -59.75 -6.52
N VAL A 574 -13.71 -60.67 -7.35
CA VAL A 574 -13.19 -60.34 -8.69
C VAL A 574 -14.41 -60.07 -9.55
N SER A 575 -15.03 -58.91 -9.34
CA SER A 575 -16.26 -58.53 -10.01
C SER A 575 -15.99 -58.36 -11.50
N GLY A 576 -16.71 -59.13 -12.32
CA GLY A 576 -16.91 -58.75 -13.71
C GLY A 576 -17.46 -57.32 -13.79
N PHE A 577 -17.22 -56.64 -14.92
CA PHE A 577 -17.57 -55.23 -15.14
C PHE A 577 -19.01 -54.87 -14.69
N GLY A 578 -19.96 -55.80 -14.81
CA GLY A 578 -21.37 -55.60 -14.42
C GLY A 578 -21.63 -55.36 -12.93
N LEU A 579 -21.07 -56.18 -12.02
CA LEU A 579 -21.30 -55.98 -10.57
C LEU A 579 -20.60 -54.73 -10.04
N LYS A 580 -19.45 -54.36 -10.64
CA LYS A 580 -18.78 -53.10 -10.33
C LYS A 580 -19.64 -51.89 -10.72
N CYS A 581 -20.28 -51.93 -11.89
CA CYS A 581 -21.23 -50.88 -12.29
C CYS A 581 -22.39 -50.75 -11.30
N VAL A 582 -22.92 -51.87 -10.79
CA VAL A 582 -23.98 -51.83 -9.75
C VAL A 582 -23.48 -51.15 -8.48
N GLN A 583 -22.27 -51.48 -8.01
CA GLN A 583 -21.66 -50.81 -6.85
C GLN A 583 -21.48 -49.30 -7.09
N ASP A 584 -21.00 -48.90 -8.28
CA ASP A 584 -20.80 -47.50 -8.65
C ASP A 584 -22.15 -46.74 -8.67
N ILE A 585 -23.21 -47.35 -9.22
CA ILE A 585 -24.58 -46.79 -9.23
C ILE A 585 -25.09 -46.61 -7.80
N ILE A 586 -24.95 -47.64 -6.95
CA ILE A 586 -25.42 -47.59 -5.56
C ILE A 586 -24.72 -46.47 -4.78
N GLN A 587 -23.38 -46.39 -4.91
CA GLN A 587 -22.59 -45.37 -4.23
C GLN A 587 -22.97 -43.96 -4.67
N LEU A 588 -23.25 -43.77 -5.96
CA LEU A 588 -23.56 -42.48 -6.55
C LEU A 588 -24.97 -41.99 -6.22
N TYR A 589 -25.98 -42.86 -6.26
CA TYR A 589 -27.38 -42.49 -6.03
C TYR A 589 -27.79 -42.53 -4.55
N TYR A 590 -27.38 -43.56 -3.80
CA TYR A 590 -27.85 -43.74 -2.43
C TYR A 590 -26.91 -43.18 -1.35
N LYS A 591 -25.71 -42.70 -1.72
CA LYS A 591 -24.75 -41.97 -0.85
C LYS A 591 -24.56 -42.60 0.55
N GLY A 592 -24.45 -43.93 0.60
CA GLY A 592 -24.27 -44.70 1.85
C GLY A 592 -25.55 -45.15 2.55
N LYS A 593 -26.73 -44.93 1.96
CA LYS A 593 -28.04 -45.44 2.45
C LYS A 593 -28.42 -46.82 1.87
N ALA A 594 -27.53 -47.42 1.11
CA ALA A 594 -27.73 -48.71 0.49
C ALA A 594 -26.45 -49.54 0.63
N GLU A 595 -26.63 -50.83 0.87
CA GLU A 595 -25.57 -51.81 1.07
C GLU A 595 -25.61 -52.85 -0.04
N PHE A 596 -24.44 -53.14 -0.63
CA PHE A 596 -24.25 -54.20 -1.59
C PHE A 596 -23.41 -55.29 -0.96
N SER A 597 -23.98 -56.49 -0.83
CA SER A 597 -23.34 -57.62 -0.15
C SER A 597 -23.55 -58.92 -0.93
N TRP A 598 -22.72 -59.92 -0.65
CA TRP A 598 -22.82 -61.25 -1.22
C TRP A 598 -22.43 -62.29 -0.17
N GLN A 599 -22.96 -63.50 -0.31
CA GLN A 599 -22.66 -64.62 0.57
C GLN A 599 -22.67 -65.93 -0.22
N ASN A 600 -21.86 -66.91 0.20
CA ASN A 600 -21.86 -68.28 -0.35
C ASN A 600 -22.71 -69.23 0.52
N GLU A 601 -22.66 -69.08 1.85
CA GLU A 601 -23.40 -69.92 2.80
C GLU A 601 -24.50 -69.13 3.52
N PRO A 602 -25.69 -69.72 3.81
CA PRO A 602 -26.11 -71.10 3.52
C PRO A 602 -26.56 -71.32 2.06
N GLN A 603 -26.71 -70.25 1.29
CA GLN A 603 -27.00 -70.28 -0.15
C GLN A 603 -26.29 -69.12 -0.82
N LYS A 604 -25.73 -69.38 -2.01
CA LYS A 604 -25.07 -68.37 -2.82
C LYS A 604 -26.07 -67.29 -3.26
N MET A 605 -25.83 -66.06 -2.86
CA MET A 605 -26.68 -64.93 -3.23
C MET A 605 -25.98 -63.58 -3.21
N VAL A 606 -26.50 -62.66 -4.02
CA VAL A 606 -26.13 -61.24 -4.03
C VAL A 606 -27.33 -60.42 -3.56
N THR A 607 -27.08 -59.44 -2.70
CA THR A 607 -28.10 -58.61 -2.07
C THR A 607 -27.81 -57.13 -2.22
N ILE A 608 -28.87 -56.36 -2.52
CA ILE A 608 -28.90 -54.91 -2.41
C ILE A 608 -29.96 -54.55 -1.39
N GLU A 609 -29.54 -54.01 -0.26
CA GLU A 609 -30.46 -53.51 0.76
C GLU A 609 -30.47 -51.99 0.75
N VAL A 610 -31.66 -51.38 0.66
CA VAL A 610 -31.86 -49.93 0.70
C VAL A 610 -32.67 -49.59 1.93
N ASN A 611 -32.06 -48.87 2.89
CA ASN A 611 -32.61 -48.59 4.22
C ASN A 611 -33.51 -47.34 4.27
N SER A 612 -33.52 -46.54 3.21
CA SER A 612 -34.38 -45.36 3.06
C SER A 612 -34.50 -45.04 1.57
N THR A 613 -35.72 -45.11 1.03
CA THR A 613 -36.03 -44.49 -0.26
C THR A 613 -35.81 -42.97 -0.15
N ILE A 614 -35.21 -42.38 -1.18
CA ILE A 614 -34.95 -40.92 -1.29
C ILE A 614 -36.25 -40.19 -1.56
#